data_AF-A0A3C0TQY4-F1
#
_entry.id   AF-A0A3C0TQY4-F1
#
_cell.length_a   1.000
_cell.length_b   1.000
_cell.length_c   1.000
_cell.angle_alpha   90.00
_cell.angle_beta   90.00
_cell.angle_gamma   90.00
#
_symmetry.space_group_name_H-M   'P 1'
#
loop_
_entity.id
_entity.type
_entity.pdbx_description
1 polymer ?
#
loop_
_entity_poly.entity_id
_entity_poly.type
_entity_poly.pdbx_seq_one_letter_code
_entity_poly.pdbx_strand_id
1 'polypeptide(L)'
;MNIRLKHLICIPCILCSFLFLYPPLSHATPEYAEQTGLECIRCHIDAVGGGQLTEEGDTFLEELKAKGLYRPVSSAQKVMRLIMGYLHLLAAIIWFGTILYVHLLLKPAYASKGLPKGELRLGWISMIVVLLSGTYLTLWKVPSWDIFFSTRYGALLGIKILLFMVMFSSAIVVTIYIGPRLRKRGGPAALNIAGGITPEQLAHFDGQEGRPAHIAYQGSIYDVTSSRLWKNGSHMMKHAAGNDLTSLLSTAPHGEDKIVTLPVVSMLLSAGEMPHRPFHVRLFYFFAYMNLMLVFVITFVIALWRWW
;
A
#
# COMPACT_ATOMS: atom_id res chain seq x y z
N MET A 1 21.20 -44.63 -14.83
CA MET A 1 20.05 -44.55 -13.91
C MET A 1 19.50 -43.14 -13.97
N ASN A 2 18.37 -42.99 -14.67
CA ASN A 2 17.63 -41.74 -14.87
C ASN A 2 17.06 -41.22 -13.56
N ILE A 3 17.04 -39.89 -13.35
CA ILE A 3 15.97 -39.06 -12.75
C ILE A 3 16.41 -37.59 -12.92
N ARG A 4 16.08 -36.98 -14.06
CA ARG A 4 14.96 -36.04 -14.32
C ARG A 4 15.25 -34.57 -13.98
N LEU A 5 15.65 -33.85 -15.03
CA LEU A 5 15.29 -32.48 -15.39
C LEU A 5 14.02 -31.97 -14.65
N LYS A 6 14.19 -31.01 -13.74
CA LYS A 6 13.11 -30.22 -13.11
C LYS A 6 13.33 -28.71 -13.23
N HIS A 7 13.88 -28.25 -14.36
CA HIS A 7 13.95 -26.81 -14.67
C HIS A 7 13.21 -26.40 -15.95
N LEU A 8 12.40 -27.31 -16.52
CA LEU A 8 11.61 -27.03 -17.73
C LEU A 8 10.19 -26.48 -17.43
N ILE A 9 10.03 -25.66 -16.39
CA ILE A 9 8.72 -25.05 -16.04
C ILE A 9 8.74 -23.51 -16.08
N CYS A 10 9.90 -22.87 -16.30
CA CYS A 10 9.95 -21.39 -16.42
C CYS A 10 9.92 -20.84 -17.86
N ILE A 11 9.62 -21.67 -18.87
CA ILE A 11 9.60 -21.24 -20.28
C ILE A 11 8.20 -20.86 -20.82
N PRO A 12 7.03 -21.28 -20.28
CA PRO A 12 5.76 -20.88 -20.90
C PRO A 12 5.30 -19.44 -20.53
N CYS A 13 5.94 -18.76 -19.57
CA CYS A 13 5.55 -17.38 -19.22
C CYS A 13 6.29 -16.29 -20.01
N ILE A 14 7.42 -16.59 -20.67
CA ILE A 14 8.16 -15.59 -21.45
C ILE A 14 7.72 -15.60 -22.93
N LEU A 15 7.22 -16.73 -23.46
CA LEU A 15 6.67 -16.80 -24.82
C LEU A 15 5.25 -16.20 -24.96
N CYS A 16 4.43 -16.17 -23.90
CA CYS A 16 3.14 -15.45 -23.94
C CYS A 16 3.29 -13.92 -23.95
N SER A 17 4.44 -13.39 -23.53
CA SER A 17 4.72 -11.94 -23.50
C SER A 17 5.04 -11.37 -24.88
N PHE A 18 5.38 -12.22 -25.87
CA PHE A 18 5.68 -11.81 -27.23
C PHE A 18 4.47 -11.83 -28.18
N LEU A 19 3.34 -12.42 -27.77
CA LEU A 19 2.10 -12.47 -28.58
C LEU A 19 1.27 -11.17 -28.53
N PHE A 20 1.71 -10.14 -27.79
CA PHE A 20 1.09 -8.81 -27.73
C PHE A 20 1.99 -7.68 -28.24
N LEU A 21 2.97 -8.00 -29.09
CA LEU A 21 3.82 -7.01 -29.77
C LEU A 21 3.21 -6.43 -31.04
N TYR A 22 1.90 -6.59 -31.27
CA TYR A 22 1.22 -5.75 -32.24
C TYR A 22 1.00 -4.37 -31.63
N PRO A 23 1.61 -3.29 -32.15
CA PRO A 23 1.14 -1.96 -31.80
C PRO A 23 -0.36 -1.92 -32.17
N PRO A 24 -1.25 -1.49 -31.26
CA PRO A 24 -2.60 -1.16 -31.69
C PRO A 24 -2.48 -0.06 -32.75
N LEU A 25 -3.25 -0.18 -33.83
CA LEU A 25 -3.44 0.91 -34.80
C LEU A 25 -3.80 2.17 -34.01
N SER A 26 -2.87 3.12 -33.96
CA SER A 26 -3.07 4.35 -33.19
C SER A 26 -4.03 5.23 -33.94
N HIS A 27 -5.25 5.34 -33.45
CA HIS A 27 -6.22 6.27 -33.96
C HIS A 27 -5.99 7.61 -33.25
N ALA A 28 -5.71 8.67 -34.00
CA ALA A 28 -6.21 9.99 -33.60
C ALA A 28 -7.69 9.78 -33.24
N THR A 29 -8.16 10.30 -32.10
CA THR A 29 -9.48 9.95 -31.53
C THR A 29 -10.53 9.81 -32.63
N PRO A 30 -11.13 8.61 -32.84
CA PRO A 30 -11.99 8.31 -34.00
C PRO A 30 -13.06 9.38 -34.20
N GLU A 31 -13.60 9.91 -33.10
CA GLU A 31 -14.67 10.91 -33.14
C GLU A 31 -14.26 12.24 -33.79
N TYR A 32 -12.97 12.63 -33.74
CA TYR A 32 -12.49 13.86 -34.40
C TYR A 32 -12.13 13.61 -35.87
N ALA A 33 -11.51 12.48 -36.18
CA ALA A 33 -11.20 12.11 -37.57
C ALA A 33 -12.48 11.81 -38.37
N GLU A 34 -13.46 11.15 -37.76
CA GLU A 34 -14.78 10.85 -38.35
C GLU A 34 -15.55 12.13 -38.69
N GLN A 35 -15.47 13.18 -37.85
CA GLN A 35 -16.09 14.48 -38.15
C GLN A 35 -15.52 15.16 -39.39
N THR A 36 -14.28 14.85 -39.78
CA THR A 36 -13.69 15.39 -41.01
C THR A 36 -14.13 14.64 -42.26
N GLY A 37 -14.60 13.39 -42.12
CA GLY A 37 -14.92 12.50 -43.25
C GLY A 37 -13.71 12.11 -44.11
N LEU A 38 -12.49 12.39 -43.67
CA LEU A 38 -11.24 12.13 -44.41
C LEU A 38 -10.46 10.98 -43.78
N GLU A 39 -9.87 10.13 -44.63
CA GLU A 39 -8.96 9.08 -44.17
C GLU A 39 -7.64 9.66 -43.66
N CYS A 40 -6.99 8.97 -42.71
CA CYS A 40 -5.71 9.42 -42.13
C CYS A 40 -4.60 9.66 -43.16
N ILE A 41 -4.61 8.92 -44.28
CA ILE A 41 -3.63 9.07 -45.37
C ILE A 41 -3.73 10.43 -46.09
N ARG A 42 -4.86 11.13 -45.93
CA ARG A 42 -5.05 12.48 -46.46
C ARG A 42 -4.06 13.47 -45.82
N CYS A 43 -3.81 13.33 -44.52
CA CYS A 43 -2.94 14.23 -43.77
C CYS A 43 -1.55 13.62 -43.50
N HIS A 44 -1.41 12.30 -43.45
CA HIS A 44 -0.16 11.61 -43.14
C HIS A 44 0.29 10.69 -44.27
N ILE A 45 1.59 10.71 -44.61
CA ILE A 45 2.17 9.80 -45.61
C ILE A 45 2.05 8.33 -45.16
N ASP A 46 2.17 8.09 -43.86
CA ASP A 46 1.92 6.78 -43.24
C ASP A 46 0.67 6.85 -42.36
N ALA A 47 -0.37 6.14 -42.79
CA ALA A 47 -1.66 6.07 -42.10
C ALA A 47 -1.60 5.35 -40.74
N VAL A 48 -0.55 4.58 -40.45
CA VAL A 48 -0.44 3.74 -39.26
C VAL A 48 0.38 4.39 -38.14
N GLY A 49 1.14 5.44 -38.43
CA GLY A 49 2.24 5.86 -37.55
C GLY A 49 2.35 7.33 -37.17
N GLY A 50 1.48 8.24 -37.67
CA GLY A 50 1.61 9.67 -37.36
C GLY A 50 3.01 10.19 -37.69
N GLY A 51 3.46 9.95 -38.91
CA GLY A 51 4.77 10.34 -39.43
C GLY A 51 4.73 11.65 -40.20
N GLN A 52 5.57 11.75 -41.24
CA GLN A 52 5.59 12.88 -42.18
C GLN A 52 4.18 13.21 -42.69
N LEU A 53 3.89 14.51 -42.76
CA LEU A 53 2.64 15.01 -43.32
C LEU A 53 2.70 14.95 -44.85
N THR A 54 1.54 14.75 -45.46
CA THR A 54 1.36 15.04 -46.89
C THR A 54 1.43 16.55 -47.11
N GLU A 55 1.56 17.00 -48.35
CA GLU A 55 1.50 18.43 -48.70
C GLU A 55 0.20 19.09 -48.19
N GLU A 56 -0.92 18.37 -48.23
CA GLU A 56 -2.21 18.82 -47.72
C GLU A 56 -2.20 18.93 -46.18
N GLY A 57 -1.59 17.96 -45.49
CA GLY A 57 -1.39 18.00 -44.04
C GLY A 57 -0.49 19.14 -43.60
N ASP A 58 0.60 19.41 -44.32
CA ASP A 58 1.49 20.55 -44.07
C ASP A 58 0.78 21.88 -44.32
N THR A 59 -0.03 21.98 -45.39
CA THR A 59 -0.82 23.19 -45.69
C THR A 59 -1.82 23.48 -44.57
N PHE A 60 -2.52 22.46 -44.09
CA PHE A 60 -3.44 22.60 -42.95
C PHE A 60 -2.71 23.01 -41.67
N LEU A 61 -1.52 22.45 -41.42
CA LEU A 61 -0.68 22.82 -40.29
C LEU A 61 -0.20 24.28 -40.36
N GLU A 62 0.21 24.76 -41.54
CA GLU A 62 0.57 26.16 -41.77
C GLU A 62 -0.63 27.09 -41.61
N GLU A 63 -1.82 26.69 -42.03
CA GLU A 63 -3.05 27.47 -41.81
C GLU A 63 -3.37 27.61 -40.31
N LEU A 64 -3.20 26.52 -39.53
CA LEU A 64 -3.35 26.57 -38.08
C LEU A 64 -2.30 27.47 -37.41
N LYS A 65 -1.05 27.47 -37.90
CA LYS A 65 0.00 28.39 -37.44
C LYS A 65 -0.37 29.84 -37.74
N ALA A 66 -0.83 30.12 -38.95
CA ALA A 66 -1.23 31.46 -39.38
C ALA A 66 -2.43 32.00 -38.58
N LYS A 67 -3.38 31.13 -38.22
CA LYS A 67 -4.52 31.47 -37.34
C LYS A 67 -4.13 31.57 -35.85
N GLY A 68 -2.87 31.29 -35.48
CA GLY A 68 -2.42 31.26 -34.10
C GLY A 68 -2.99 30.09 -33.27
N LEU A 69 -3.63 29.13 -33.94
CA LEU A 69 -4.25 27.94 -33.35
C LEU A 69 -3.25 26.79 -33.15
N TYR A 70 -2.05 26.89 -33.75
CA TYR A 70 -0.95 25.96 -33.54
C TYR A 70 0.22 26.64 -32.83
N ARG A 71 0.58 26.14 -31.64
CA ARG A 71 1.73 26.63 -30.85
C ARG A 71 2.88 25.61 -30.92
N PRO A 72 3.94 25.86 -31.71
CA PRO A 72 5.06 24.94 -31.80
C PRO A 72 5.77 24.83 -30.45
N VAL A 73 5.95 23.60 -29.97
CA VAL A 73 6.64 23.31 -28.72
C VAL A 73 8.15 23.42 -28.95
N SER A 74 8.84 24.26 -28.19
CA SER A 74 10.29 24.42 -28.33
C SER A 74 11.03 23.13 -27.97
N SER A 75 12.24 22.92 -28.52
CA SER A 75 13.07 21.77 -28.17
C SER A 75 13.34 21.68 -26.66
N ALA A 76 13.53 22.82 -26.00
CA ALA A 76 13.68 22.90 -24.55
C ALA A 76 12.43 22.41 -23.79
N GLN A 77 11.24 22.77 -24.27
CA GLN A 77 9.97 22.29 -23.69
C GLN A 77 9.77 20.79 -23.90
N LYS A 78 10.18 20.23 -25.04
CA LYS A 78 10.15 18.78 -25.30
C LYS A 78 11.06 18.03 -24.32
N VAL A 79 12.30 18.51 -24.13
CA VAL A 79 13.25 17.94 -23.16
C VAL A 79 12.72 18.04 -21.74
N MET A 80 12.19 19.20 -21.35
CA MET A 80 11.59 19.39 -20.02
C MET A 80 10.42 18.43 -19.78
N ARG A 81 9.54 18.26 -20.77
CA ARG A 81 8.42 17.31 -20.68
C ARG A 81 8.91 15.87 -20.51
N LEU A 82 9.97 15.48 -21.21
CA LEU A 82 10.58 14.15 -21.05
C LEU A 82 11.12 13.96 -19.63
N ILE A 83 11.89 14.92 -19.12
CA ILE A 83 12.46 14.89 -17.76
C ILE A 83 11.34 14.78 -16.73
N MET A 84 10.32 15.64 -16.81
CA MET A 84 9.21 15.64 -15.86
C MET A 84 8.37 14.37 -15.94
N GLY A 85 8.16 13.83 -17.15
CA GLY A 85 7.50 12.55 -17.37
C GLY A 85 8.27 11.38 -16.76
N TYR A 86 9.60 11.35 -16.95
CA TYR A 86 10.47 10.33 -16.38
C TYR A 86 10.48 10.37 -14.84
N LEU A 87 10.64 11.57 -14.27
CA LEU A 87 10.60 11.76 -12.81
C LEU A 87 9.24 11.36 -12.22
N HIS A 88 8.13 11.72 -12.88
CA HIS A 88 6.79 11.31 -12.45
C HIS A 88 6.64 9.79 -12.40
N LEU A 89 7.05 9.10 -13.48
CA LEU A 89 6.93 7.65 -13.59
C LEU A 89 7.82 6.93 -12.57
N LEU A 90 9.09 7.36 -12.45
CA LEU A 90 10.03 6.78 -11.49
C LEU A 90 9.51 6.94 -10.06
N ALA A 91 9.05 8.14 -9.70
CA ALA A 91 8.49 8.40 -8.38
C ALA A 91 7.20 7.60 -8.13
N ALA A 92 6.34 7.45 -9.15
CA ALA A 92 5.14 6.63 -9.03
C ALA A 92 5.45 5.15 -8.78
N ILE A 93 6.47 4.58 -9.46
CA ILE A 93 6.92 3.20 -9.23
C ILE A 93 7.44 3.03 -7.80
N ILE A 94 8.29 3.95 -7.33
CA ILE A 94 8.83 3.92 -5.97
C ILE A 94 7.71 4.04 -4.93
N TRP A 95 6.77 4.97 -5.13
CA TRP A 95 5.65 5.19 -4.24
C TRP A 95 4.73 3.96 -4.16
N PHE A 96 4.33 3.42 -5.32
CA PHE A 96 3.54 2.20 -5.44
C PHE A 96 4.25 1.00 -4.77
N GLY A 97 5.53 0.81 -5.08
CA GLY A 97 6.34 -0.25 -4.49
C GLY A 97 6.46 -0.13 -2.98
N THR A 98 6.60 1.09 -2.45
CA THR A 98 6.64 1.34 -1.00
C THR A 98 5.30 0.99 -0.35
N ILE A 99 4.17 1.33 -0.97
CA ILE A 99 2.84 0.96 -0.46
C ILE A 99 2.72 -0.57 -0.43
N LEU A 100 3.02 -1.28 -1.51
CA LEU A 100 2.94 -2.75 -1.53
C LEU A 100 3.90 -3.40 -0.52
N TYR A 101 5.14 -2.93 -0.45
CA TYR A 101 6.14 -3.44 0.48
C TYR A 101 5.67 -3.33 1.94
N VAL A 102 5.18 -2.15 2.35
CA VAL A 102 4.72 -1.95 3.72
C VAL A 102 3.45 -2.76 4.03
N HIS A 103 2.52 -2.88 3.09
CA HIS A 103 1.22 -3.50 3.36
C HIS A 103 1.19 -5.01 3.17
N LEU A 104 1.96 -5.55 2.22
CA LEU A 104 1.99 -6.98 1.91
C LEU A 104 3.15 -7.70 2.61
N LEU A 105 4.36 -7.12 2.61
CA LEU A 105 5.55 -7.77 3.16
C LEU A 105 5.71 -7.49 4.66
N LEU A 106 5.74 -6.21 5.05
CA LEU A 106 5.86 -5.87 6.47
C LEU A 106 4.55 -6.12 7.25
N LYS A 107 3.41 -6.09 6.55
CA LYS A 107 2.04 -6.12 7.10
C LYS A 107 1.73 -4.90 7.99
N PRO A 108 0.49 -4.40 8.02
CA PRO A 108 0.14 -3.25 8.86
C PRO A 108 0.38 -3.49 10.37
N ALA A 109 0.36 -4.75 10.82
CA ALA A 109 0.68 -5.10 12.20
C ALA A 109 2.08 -4.69 12.64
N TYR A 110 3.08 -4.79 11.75
CA TYR A 110 4.44 -4.33 12.03
C TYR A 110 4.50 -2.81 12.19
N ALA A 111 3.87 -2.07 11.27
CA ALA A 111 3.83 -0.61 11.27
C ALA A 111 2.98 -0.01 12.42
N SER A 112 2.08 -0.80 13.01
CA SER A 112 1.28 -0.37 14.17
C SER A 112 2.11 -0.18 15.45
N LYS A 113 3.33 -0.75 15.52
CA LYS A 113 4.31 -0.52 16.60
C LYS A 113 5.09 0.78 16.42
N GLY A 114 4.98 1.40 15.26
CA GLY A 114 5.71 2.60 14.87
C GLY A 114 5.95 2.60 13.36
N LEU A 115 5.85 3.78 12.75
CA LEU A 115 6.08 3.92 11.31
C LEU A 115 7.58 3.78 11.00
N PRO A 116 7.97 2.89 10.08
CA PRO A 116 9.38 2.68 9.76
C PRO A 116 9.91 3.90 9.00
N LYS A 117 10.97 4.50 9.53
CA LYS A 117 11.40 5.87 9.15
C LYS A 117 11.91 5.94 7.71
N GLY A 118 12.57 4.90 7.20
CA GLY A 118 13.15 4.90 5.86
C GLY A 118 12.08 4.88 4.78
N GLU A 119 11.15 3.94 4.90
CA GLU A 119 10.00 3.73 4.03
C GLU A 119 9.05 4.91 4.08
N LEU A 120 8.85 5.49 5.28
CA LEU A 120 8.05 6.70 5.43
C LEU A 120 8.68 7.89 4.67
N ARG A 121 10.00 8.10 4.80
CA ARG A 121 10.71 9.16 4.06
C ARG A 121 10.63 8.92 2.55
N LEU A 122 10.88 7.68 2.11
CA LEU A 122 10.82 7.31 0.69
C LEU A 122 9.41 7.52 0.13
N GLY A 123 8.38 7.13 0.87
CA GLY A 123 6.98 7.34 0.52
C GLY A 123 6.61 8.81 0.40
N TRP A 124 7.07 9.67 1.32
CA TRP A 124 6.83 11.12 1.25
C TRP A 124 7.55 11.79 0.08
N ILE A 125 8.83 11.51 -0.10
CA ILE A 125 9.63 12.10 -1.19
C ILE A 125 9.00 11.75 -2.54
N SER A 126 8.74 10.46 -2.77
CA SER A 126 8.13 9.99 -4.02
C SER A 126 6.75 10.60 -4.24
N MET A 127 5.91 10.69 -3.21
CA MET A 127 4.56 11.25 -3.31
C MET A 127 4.56 12.76 -3.61
N ILE A 128 5.49 13.53 -3.02
CA ILE A 128 5.66 14.96 -3.35
C ILE A 128 6.13 15.12 -4.80
N VAL A 129 7.08 14.31 -5.25
CA VAL A 129 7.55 14.34 -6.65
C VAL A 129 6.39 14.02 -7.60
N VAL A 130 5.58 12.99 -7.32
CA VAL A 130 4.38 12.66 -8.10
C VAL A 130 3.40 13.83 -8.15
N LEU A 131 3.13 14.49 -7.02
CA LEU A 131 2.22 15.64 -6.95
C LEU A 131 2.70 16.82 -7.80
N LEU A 132 3.97 17.23 -7.63
CA LEU A 132 4.54 18.37 -8.35
C LEU A 132 4.67 18.09 -9.85
N SER A 133 5.22 16.93 -10.21
CA SER A 133 5.37 16.53 -11.61
C SER A 133 4.02 16.26 -12.28
N GLY A 134 3.06 15.67 -11.57
CA GLY A 134 1.72 15.41 -12.07
C GLY A 134 0.95 16.71 -12.34
N THR A 135 1.05 17.68 -11.43
CA THR A 135 0.49 19.03 -11.63
C THR A 135 1.09 19.69 -12.86
N TYR A 136 2.42 19.68 -13.00
CA TYR A 136 3.11 20.24 -14.16
C TYR A 136 2.65 19.59 -15.48
N LEU A 137 2.63 18.25 -15.53
CA LEU A 137 2.22 17.50 -16.73
C LEU A 137 0.74 17.72 -17.06
N THR A 138 -0.12 17.87 -16.05
CA THR A 138 -1.55 18.15 -16.20
C THR A 138 -1.78 19.53 -16.81
N LEU A 139 -1.17 20.58 -16.25
CA LEU A 139 -1.28 21.94 -16.76
C LEU A 139 -0.74 22.07 -18.19
N TRP A 140 0.29 21.30 -18.52
CA TRP A 140 0.84 21.28 -19.87
C TRP A 140 -0.05 20.54 -20.87
N LYS A 141 -0.72 19.46 -20.44
CA LYS A 141 -1.54 18.60 -21.31
C LYS A 141 -2.98 19.09 -21.46
N VAL A 142 -3.54 19.74 -20.44
CA VAL A 142 -4.93 20.25 -20.41
C VAL A 142 -4.90 21.75 -20.13
N PRO A 143 -4.82 22.58 -21.18
CA PRO A 143 -4.61 24.03 -21.03
C PRO A 143 -5.89 24.80 -20.65
N SER A 144 -7.08 24.19 -20.75
CA SER A 144 -8.36 24.83 -20.45
C SER A 144 -9.28 23.93 -19.64
N TRP A 145 -10.15 24.58 -18.84
CA TRP A 145 -11.17 23.90 -18.04
C TRP A 145 -12.22 23.19 -18.89
N ASP A 146 -12.53 23.73 -20.07
CA ASP A 146 -13.48 23.10 -20.98
C ASP A 146 -13.01 21.70 -21.37
N ILE A 147 -11.78 21.55 -21.88
CA ILE A 147 -11.20 20.25 -22.25
C ILE A 147 -11.18 19.29 -21.05
N PHE A 148 -10.97 19.80 -19.84
CA PHE A 148 -10.95 18.97 -18.64
C PHE A 148 -12.32 18.34 -18.32
N PHE A 149 -13.41 19.09 -18.49
CA PHE A 149 -14.76 18.61 -18.14
C PHE A 149 -15.55 18.05 -19.32
N SER A 150 -15.21 18.43 -20.55
CA SER A 150 -15.91 17.97 -21.76
C SER A 150 -15.31 16.69 -22.34
N THR A 151 -14.01 16.42 -22.11
CA THR A 151 -13.34 15.26 -22.69
C THR A 151 -13.28 14.07 -21.74
N ARG A 152 -13.35 12.86 -22.32
CA ARG A 152 -13.16 11.59 -21.57
C ARG A 152 -11.79 11.54 -20.90
N TYR A 153 -10.76 12.02 -21.59
CA TYR A 153 -9.40 12.12 -21.05
C TYR A 153 -9.37 12.97 -19.78
N GLY A 154 -9.99 14.15 -19.82
CA GLY A 154 -10.11 15.07 -18.69
C GLY A 154 -10.90 14.46 -17.52
N ALA A 155 -12.00 13.77 -17.79
CA ALA A 155 -12.79 13.09 -16.76
C ALA A 155 -11.98 12.00 -16.02
N LEU A 156 -11.29 11.13 -16.76
CA LEU A 156 -10.43 10.09 -16.17
C LEU A 156 -9.22 10.69 -15.43
N LEU A 157 -8.64 11.79 -15.94
CA LEU A 157 -7.60 12.54 -15.24
C LEU A 157 -8.11 13.12 -13.92
N GLY A 158 -9.31 13.70 -13.93
CA GLY A 158 -9.96 14.24 -12.74
C GLY A 158 -10.23 13.18 -11.67
N ILE A 159 -10.74 12.01 -12.07
CA ILE A 159 -10.92 10.87 -11.16
C ILE A 159 -9.56 10.46 -10.56
N LYS A 160 -8.51 10.33 -11.37
CA LYS A 160 -7.16 10.00 -10.88
C LYS A 160 -6.66 11.04 -9.87
N ILE A 161 -6.82 12.33 -10.17
CA ILE A 161 -6.40 13.42 -9.27
C ILE A 161 -7.17 13.35 -7.96
N LEU A 162 -8.50 13.15 -8.00
CA LEU A 162 -9.33 13.02 -6.81
C LEU A 162 -8.88 11.86 -5.91
N LEU A 163 -8.68 10.67 -6.50
CA LEU A 163 -8.22 9.49 -5.76
C LEU A 163 -6.83 9.72 -5.14
N PHE A 164 -5.92 10.33 -5.89
CA PHE A 164 -4.60 10.70 -5.38
C PHE A 164 -4.69 11.70 -4.22
N MET A 165 -5.57 12.71 -4.29
CA MET A 165 -5.74 13.67 -3.21
C MET A 165 -6.29 13.02 -1.94
N VAL A 166 -7.25 12.10 -2.05
CA VAL A 166 -7.73 11.31 -0.90
C VAL A 166 -6.58 10.53 -0.24
N MET A 167 -5.73 9.88 -1.05
CA MET A 167 -4.55 9.17 -0.56
C MET A 167 -3.51 10.11 0.07
N PHE A 168 -3.28 11.28 -0.52
CA PHE A 168 -2.34 12.26 -0.01
C PHE A 168 -2.79 12.81 1.35
N SER A 169 -4.07 13.20 1.45
CA SER A 169 -4.68 13.66 2.70
C SER A 169 -4.67 12.58 3.78
N SER A 170 -4.97 11.32 3.43
CA SER A 170 -4.91 10.22 4.39
C SER A 170 -3.47 9.99 4.90
N ALA A 171 -2.46 10.13 4.03
CA ALA A 171 -1.06 10.05 4.41
C ALA A 171 -0.69 11.17 5.40
N ILE A 172 -1.13 12.42 5.17
CA ILE A 172 -0.97 13.54 6.13
C ILE A 172 -1.56 13.17 7.49
N VAL A 173 -2.81 12.69 7.51
CA VAL A 173 -3.51 12.32 8.75
C VAL A 173 -2.78 11.20 9.48
N VAL A 174 -2.39 10.15 8.77
CA VAL A 174 -1.68 9.01 9.34
C VAL A 174 -0.34 9.44 9.94
N THR A 175 0.39 10.36 9.31
CA THR A 175 1.76 10.67 9.72
C THR A 175 1.83 11.75 10.78
N ILE A 176 0.94 12.75 10.73
CA ILE A 176 0.90 13.86 11.67
C ILE A 176 0.06 13.52 12.91
N TYR A 177 -1.10 12.88 12.73
CA TYR A 177 -2.03 12.65 13.85
C TYR A 177 -1.90 11.24 14.43
N ILE A 178 -1.90 10.21 13.58
CA ILE A 178 -1.92 8.81 14.05
C ILE A 178 -0.53 8.34 14.47
N GLY A 179 0.50 8.65 13.68
CA GLY A 179 1.88 8.22 13.88
C GLY A 179 2.44 8.54 15.27
N PRO A 180 2.35 9.79 15.75
CA PRO A 180 2.81 10.15 17.09
C PRO A 180 2.03 9.43 18.19
N ARG A 181 0.73 9.15 17.99
CA ARG A 181 -0.11 8.43 18.95
C ARG A 181 0.22 6.93 19.02
N LEU A 182 0.58 6.33 17.88
CA LEU A 182 1.10 4.95 17.84
C LEU A 182 2.43 4.85 18.60
N ARG A 183 3.35 5.82 18.39
CA ARG A 183 4.66 5.83 19.05
C ARG A 183 4.59 6.10 20.56
N LYS A 184 3.70 7.00 21.01
CA LYS A 184 3.53 7.32 22.44
C LYS A 184 3.09 6.12 23.29
N ARG A 185 2.56 5.05 22.67
CA ARG A 185 2.23 3.80 23.36
C ARG A 185 3.22 2.65 23.08
N GLY A 186 4.30 2.88 22.33
CA GLY A 186 5.24 1.84 21.90
C GLY A 186 6.56 1.83 22.66
N GLY A 187 6.57 1.28 23.89
CA GLY A 187 7.75 0.70 24.55
C GLY A 187 7.39 -0.71 25.03
N PRO A 188 8.32 -1.68 25.03
CA PRO A 188 8.03 -3.12 25.20
C PRO A 188 7.46 -3.55 26.57
N ALA A 189 7.17 -2.62 27.49
CA ALA A 189 6.66 -2.94 28.83
C ALA A 189 5.21 -2.48 29.12
N ALA A 190 4.61 -1.61 28.29
CA ALA A 190 3.35 -0.93 28.67
C ALA A 190 2.10 -1.37 27.88
N LEU A 191 2.26 -2.08 26.76
CA LEU A 191 1.13 -2.45 25.88
C LEU A 191 0.52 -3.84 26.14
N ASN A 192 1.15 -4.69 26.95
CA ASN A 192 0.53 -5.94 27.38
C ASN A 192 -0.47 -5.73 28.53
N ILE A 193 -0.46 -4.57 29.22
CA ILE A 193 -1.40 -4.30 30.32
C ILE A 193 -2.78 -3.82 29.80
N ALA A 194 -2.86 -3.27 28.57
CA ALA A 194 -4.06 -2.57 28.10
C ALA A 194 -4.97 -3.38 27.15
N GLY A 195 -4.57 -4.58 26.73
CA GLY A 195 -5.31 -5.37 25.74
C GLY A 195 -5.92 -6.67 26.25
N GLY A 196 -5.45 -7.16 27.40
CA GLY A 196 -5.72 -8.51 27.90
C GLY A 196 -5.23 -9.62 26.96
N ILE A 197 -5.14 -10.84 27.47
CA ILE A 197 -4.77 -12.07 26.75
C ILE A 197 -5.97 -13.00 26.84
N THR A 198 -6.39 -13.59 25.72
CA THR A 198 -7.47 -14.60 25.74
C THR A 198 -6.93 -15.93 26.27
N PRO A 199 -7.78 -16.84 26.79
CA PRO A 199 -7.34 -18.16 27.23
C PRO A 199 -6.54 -18.94 26.17
N GLU A 200 -6.90 -18.80 24.89
CA GLU A 200 -6.20 -19.47 23.77
C GLU A 200 -4.81 -18.89 23.55
N GLN A 201 -4.64 -17.57 23.72
CA GLN A 201 -3.34 -16.92 23.65
C GLN A 201 -2.50 -17.28 24.89
N LEU A 202 -3.11 -17.38 26.06
CA LEU A 202 -2.44 -17.80 27.29
C LEU A 202 -1.83 -19.20 27.11
N ALA A 203 -2.54 -20.13 26.48
CA ALA A 203 -2.05 -21.49 26.20
C ALA A 203 -0.73 -21.57 25.41
N HIS A 204 -0.34 -20.52 24.69
CA HIS A 204 0.94 -20.47 23.97
C HIS A 204 2.13 -20.09 24.86
N PHE A 205 1.89 -19.61 26.08
CA PHE A 205 2.89 -19.28 27.10
C PHE A 205 3.06 -20.43 28.09
N ASP A 206 3.32 -21.61 27.54
CA ASP A 206 3.35 -22.89 28.25
C ASP A 206 4.72 -23.24 28.84
N GLY A 207 5.75 -22.40 28.69
CA GLY A 207 7.09 -22.67 29.20
C GLY A 207 7.86 -23.80 28.51
N GLN A 208 7.33 -24.39 27.43
CA GLN A 208 7.94 -25.51 26.73
C GLN A 208 8.81 -25.04 25.57
N GLU A 209 9.82 -25.82 25.19
CA GLU A 209 10.70 -25.54 24.04
C GLU A 209 11.34 -24.13 24.08
N GLY A 210 11.60 -23.62 25.28
CA GLY A 210 12.18 -22.28 25.48
C GLY A 210 11.19 -21.13 25.35
N ARG A 211 9.88 -21.39 25.21
CA ARG A 211 8.83 -20.37 25.28
C ARG A 211 8.70 -19.80 26.70
N PRO A 212 8.22 -18.56 26.86
CA PRO A 212 7.89 -18.02 28.19
C PRO A 212 6.78 -18.83 28.88
N ALA A 213 6.79 -18.84 30.21
CA ALA A 213 5.80 -19.51 31.03
C ALA A 213 4.95 -18.47 31.77
N HIS A 214 3.65 -18.41 31.48
CA HIS A 214 2.71 -17.50 32.15
C HIS A 214 1.54 -18.26 32.78
N ILE A 215 0.96 -17.74 33.85
CA ILE A 215 -0.26 -18.29 34.48
C ILE A 215 -1.28 -17.18 34.70
N ALA A 216 -2.57 -17.50 34.67
CA ALA A 216 -3.61 -16.58 35.12
C ALA A 216 -4.07 -16.90 36.55
N TYR A 217 -4.30 -15.85 37.34
CA TYR A 217 -4.87 -15.91 38.68
C TYR A 217 -5.75 -14.66 38.90
N GLN A 218 -7.00 -14.86 39.28
CA GLN A 218 -8.01 -13.80 39.51
C GLN A 218 -8.05 -12.74 38.40
N GLY A 219 -8.04 -13.18 37.13
CA GLY A 219 -8.11 -12.27 35.98
C GLY A 219 -6.80 -11.54 35.66
N SER A 220 -5.71 -11.77 36.40
CA SER A 220 -4.39 -11.22 36.12
C SER A 220 -3.43 -12.30 35.62
N ILE A 221 -2.53 -11.97 34.70
CA ILE A 221 -1.53 -12.89 34.14
C ILE A 221 -0.16 -12.56 34.71
N TYR A 222 0.49 -13.58 35.28
CA TYR A 222 1.77 -13.50 35.96
C TYR A 222 2.86 -14.22 35.17
N ASP A 223 4.05 -13.63 35.11
CA ASP A 223 5.25 -14.25 34.54
C ASP A 223 5.90 -15.19 35.57
N VAL A 224 5.99 -16.47 35.22
CA VAL A 224 6.67 -17.50 36.02
C VAL A 224 7.94 -18.03 35.34
N THR A 225 8.35 -17.46 34.21
CA THR A 225 9.46 -17.96 33.37
C THR A 225 10.77 -18.08 34.14
N SER A 226 11.06 -17.12 35.03
CA SER A 226 12.29 -17.11 35.83
C SER A 226 12.22 -17.94 37.11
N SER A 227 11.05 -18.49 37.44
CA SER A 227 10.84 -19.24 38.68
C SER A 227 11.43 -20.65 38.58
N ARG A 228 12.30 -21.00 39.53
CA ARG A 228 12.88 -22.35 39.64
C ARG A 228 11.84 -23.45 39.88
N LEU A 229 10.64 -23.08 40.32
CA LEU A 229 9.52 -23.98 40.61
C LEU A 229 8.63 -24.24 39.39
N TRP A 230 8.86 -23.56 38.26
CA TRP A 230 8.08 -23.62 37.02
C TRP A 230 8.92 -24.10 35.83
N LYS A 231 9.84 -25.04 36.06
CA LYS A 231 10.74 -25.55 35.02
C LYS A 231 9.93 -26.21 33.90
N ASN A 232 10.25 -25.85 32.66
CA ASN A 232 9.54 -26.29 31.45
C ASN A 232 8.02 -26.02 31.54
N GLY A 233 7.64 -24.93 32.22
CA GLY A 233 6.25 -24.54 32.43
C GLY A 233 5.43 -25.49 33.30
N SER A 234 6.07 -26.38 34.05
CA SER A 234 5.40 -27.30 34.97
C SER A 234 5.72 -26.95 36.41
N HIS A 235 4.68 -26.84 37.22
CA HIS A 235 4.78 -26.69 38.67
C HIS A 235 4.39 -27.98 39.37
N MET A 236 5.35 -28.56 40.09
CA MET A 236 5.20 -29.81 40.85
C MET A 236 4.61 -30.97 40.05
N MET A 237 4.79 -30.99 38.72
CA MET A 237 4.20 -31.98 37.80
C MET A 237 2.67 -32.06 37.82
N LYS A 238 2.01 -31.06 38.40
CA LYS A 238 0.55 -31.03 38.60
C LYS A 238 -0.13 -29.84 37.95
N HIS A 239 0.56 -28.72 37.81
CA HIS A 239 0.00 -27.49 37.25
C HIS A 239 0.85 -27.03 36.07
N ALA A 240 0.20 -26.78 34.94
CA ALA A 240 0.84 -26.35 33.71
C ALA A 240 0.66 -24.85 33.51
N ALA A 241 1.73 -24.19 33.08
CA ALA A 241 1.69 -22.83 32.55
C ALA A 241 0.81 -22.79 31.29
N GLY A 242 0.37 -21.59 30.93
CA GLY A 242 -0.58 -21.36 29.85
C GLY A 242 -2.05 -21.59 30.23
N ASN A 243 -2.36 -21.68 31.52
CA ASN A 243 -3.72 -21.88 32.02
C ASN A 243 -4.11 -20.88 33.10
N ASP A 244 -5.42 -20.74 33.32
CA ASP A 244 -5.97 -20.11 34.52
C ASP A 244 -5.95 -21.11 35.69
N LEU A 245 -5.21 -20.75 36.73
CA LEU A 245 -4.98 -21.57 37.91
C LEU A 245 -5.71 -21.03 39.15
N THR A 246 -6.64 -20.07 38.98
CA THR A 246 -7.39 -19.43 40.07
C THR A 246 -8.05 -20.44 41.00
N SER A 247 -8.77 -21.42 40.43
CA SER A 247 -9.47 -22.45 41.21
C SER A 247 -8.51 -23.45 41.85
N LEU A 248 -7.34 -23.66 41.25
CA LEU A 248 -6.37 -24.67 41.67
C LEU A 248 -5.50 -24.23 42.85
N LEU A 249 -5.42 -22.92 43.14
CA LEU A 249 -4.70 -22.43 44.31
C LEU A 249 -5.23 -23.04 45.62
N SER A 250 -6.54 -23.33 45.70
CA SER A 250 -7.16 -23.98 46.86
C SER A 250 -6.55 -25.35 47.21
N THR A 251 -5.88 -25.99 46.25
CA THR A 251 -5.23 -27.30 46.41
C THR A 251 -3.73 -27.20 46.71
N ALA A 252 -3.18 -25.98 46.72
CA ALA A 252 -1.75 -25.74 46.92
C ALA A 252 -1.37 -25.69 48.42
N PRO A 253 -0.14 -26.05 48.78
CA PRO A 253 0.38 -25.94 50.14
C PRO A 253 0.80 -24.51 50.53
N HIS A 254 0.38 -23.50 49.77
CA HIS A 254 0.72 -22.08 49.99
C HIS A 254 -0.45 -21.17 49.59
N GLY A 255 -0.45 -19.93 50.10
CA GLY A 255 -1.46 -18.93 49.78
C GLY A 255 -1.14 -18.09 48.53
N GLU A 256 -2.03 -17.12 48.26
CA GLU A 256 -1.93 -16.17 47.14
C GLU A 256 -0.72 -15.22 47.27
N ASP A 257 -0.18 -15.08 48.47
CA ASP A 257 1.02 -14.33 48.83
C ASP A 257 2.25 -14.73 47.99
N LYS A 258 2.30 -15.97 47.48
CA LYS A 258 3.35 -16.40 46.54
C LYS A 258 3.10 -16.02 45.09
N ILE A 259 1.85 -15.74 44.72
CA ILE A 259 1.45 -15.35 43.36
C ILE A 259 1.57 -13.84 43.19
N VAL A 260 1.07 -13.06 44.14
CA VAL A 260 1.09 -11.59 44.06
C VAL A 260 2.50 -10.98 44.04
N THR A 261 3.52 -11.73 44.47
CA THR A 261 4.93 -11.34 44.37
C THR A 261 5.53 -11.50 42.97
N LEU A 262 4.84 -12.21 42.06
CA LEU A 262 5.31 -12.46 40.71
C LEU A 262 5.05 -11.23 39.81
N PRO A 263 5.87 -11.01 38.76
CA PRO A 263 5.64 -9.93 37.81
C PRO A 263 4.31 -10.08 37.06
N VAL A 264 3.45 -9.07 37.11
CA VAL A 264 2.20 -9.03 36.33
C VAL A 264 2.50 -8.57 34.89
N VAL A 265 2.02 -9.32 33.91
CA VAL A 265 2.25 -9.07 32.48
C VAL A 265 1.03 -8.51 31.78
N SER A 266 -0.17 -9.01 32.13
CA SER A 266 -1.44 -8.66 31.46
C SER A 266 -2.66 -9.03 32.32
N MET A 267 -3.88 -8.87 31.77
CA MET A 267 -5.13 -9.37 32.33
C MET A 267 -5.67 -10.52 31.45
N LEU A 268 -6.33 -11.51 32.05
CA LEU A 268 -7.04 -12.56 31.32
C LEU A 268 -8.39 -12.00 30.85
N LEU A 269 -8.66 -12.09 29.54
CA LEU A 269 -9.96 -11.70 28.98
C LEU A 269 -10.96 -12.84 29.19
N SER A 270 -12.21 -12.47 29.49
CA SER A 270 -13.31 -13.43 29.55
C SER A 270 -13.49 -14.10 28.18
N ALA A 271 -13.82 -15.39 28.14
CA ALA A 271 -14.11 -16.08 26.88
C ALA A 271 -15.26 -15.37 26.15
N GLY A 272 -14.92 -14.58 25.11
CA GLY A 272 -15.86 -13.73 24.36
C GLY A 272 -15.49 -12.23 24.32
N GLU A 273 -14.60 -11.75 25.19
CA GLU A 273 -14.07 -10.39 25.12
C GLU A 273 -12.90 -10.31 24.12
N MET A 274 -13.18 -9.79 22.93
CA MET A 274 -12.12 -9.46 21.97
C MET A 274 -11.34 -8.23 22.47
N PRO A 275 -9.99 -8.22 22.39
CA PRO A 275 -9.20 -7.04 22.74
C PRO A 275 -9.71 -5.82 21.97
N HIS A 276 -10.28 -4.83 22.65
CA HIS A 276 -10.82 -3.65 21.99
C HIS A 276 -9.66 -2.79 21.48
N ARG A 277 -9.31 -2.94 20.20
CA ARG A 277 -8.23 -2.15 19.58
C ARG A 277 -8.55 -0.66 19.74
N PRO A 278 -7.62 0.14 20.27
CA PRO A 278 -7.88 1.55 20.47
C PRO A 278 -8.20 2.22 19.13
N PHE A 279 -9.04 3.25 19.16
CA PHE A 279 -9.60 3.88 17.96
C PHE A 279 -8.54 4.25 16.91
N HIS A 280 -7.41 4.82 17.33
CA HIS A 280 -6.33 5.22 16.43
C HIS A 280 -5.64 4.04 15.72
N VAL A 281 -5.62 2.85 16.34
CA VAL A 281 -5.12 1.63 15.68
C VAL A 281 -6.13 1.16 14.65
N ARG A 282 -7.43 1.12 14.99
CA ARG A 282 -8.47 0.79 14.00
C ARG A 282 -8.44 1.75 12.80
N LEU A 283 -8.29 3.04 13.08
CA LEU A 283 -8.17 4.07 12.06
C LEU A 283 -6.89 3.92 11.21
N PHE A 284 -5.77 3.53 11.83
CA PHE A 284 -4.54 3.19 11.11
C PHE A 284 -4.77 2.04 10.10
N TYR A 285 -5.37 0.93 10.54
CA TYR A 285 -5.67 -0.19 9.65
C TYR A 285 -6.66 0.20 8.54
N PHE A 286 -7.68 1.00 8.87
CA PHE A 286 -8.63 1.53 7.89
C PHE A 286 -7.90 2.31 6.78
N PHE A 287 -7.07 3.29 7.15
CA PHE A 287 -6.32 4.08 6.16
C PHE A 287 -5.30 3.24 5.38
N ALA A 288 -4.65 2.26 6.03
CA ALA A 288 -3.71 1.37 5.38
C ALA A 288 -4.40 0.57 4.24
N TYR A 289 -5.53 -0.08 4.52
CA TYR A 289 -6.25 -0.85 3.52
C TYR A 289 -6.97 0.02 2.48
N MET A 290 -7.51 1.17 2.90
CA MET A 290 -8.08 2.15 1.97
C MET A 290 -7.02 2.61 0.96
N ASN A 291 -5.83 2.99 1.41
CA ASN A 291 -4.75 3.41 0.51
C ASN A 291 -4.28 2.27 -0.40
N LEU A 292 -4.18 1.04 0.12
CA LEU A 292 -3.85 -0.13 -0.70
C LEU A 292 -4.89 -0.33 -1.81
N MET A 293 -6.19 -0.24 -1.50
CA MET A 293 -7.26 -0.34 -2.49
C MET A 293 -7.17 0.80 -3.50
N LEU A 294 -7.04 2.05 -3.05
CA LEU A 294 -7.00 3.23 -3.91
C LEU A 294 -5.84 3.17 -4.91
N VAL A 295 -4.70 2.61 -4.53
CA VAL A 295 -3.59 2.35 -5.45
C VAL A 295 -4.04 1.48 -6.63
N PHE A 296 -4.73 0.36 -6.37
CA PHE A 296 -5.21 -0.51 -7.44
C PHE A 296 -6.28 0.17 -8.30
N VAL A 297 -7.18 0.95 -7.69
CA VAL A 297 -8.17 1.73 -8.42
C VAL A 297 -7.50 2.77 -9.32
N ILE A 298 -6.48 3.48 -8.85
CA ILE A 298 -5.70 4.43 -9.67
C ILE A 298 -5.04 3.70 -10.85
N THR A 299 -4.42 2.54 -10.63
CA THR A 299 -3.83 1.76 -11.73
C THR A 299 -4.87 1.28 -12.73
N PHE A 300 -6.09 0.93 -12.28
CA PHE A 300 -7.19 0.57 -13.14
C PHE A 300 -7.69 1.77 -13.97
N VAL A 301 -7.82 2.96 -13.38
CA VAL A 301 -8.15 4.19 -14.12
C VAL A 301 -7.09 4.49 -15.20
N ILE A 302 -5.81 4.28 -14.90
CA ILE A 302 -4.73 4.42 -15.90
C ILE A 302 -4.84 3.35 -16.99
N ALA A 303 -5.23 2.12 -16.66
CA ALA A 303 -5.46 1.07 -17.65
C ALA A 303 -6.61 1.46 -18.60
N LEU A 304 -7.68 2.05 -18.08
CA LEU A 304 -8.81 2.52 -18.90
C LEU A 304 -8.39 3.58 -19.93
N TRP A 305 -7.35 4.40 -19.67
CA TRP A 305 -6.82 5.34 -20.66
C TRP A 305 -6.23 4.68 -21.92
N ARG A 306 -5.81 3.41 -21.83
CA ARG A 306 -5.17 2.71 -22.96
C ARG A 306 -6.12 1.77 -23.70
N TRP A 307 -7.14 1.27 -23.00
CA TRP A 307 -8.07 0.27 -23.54
C TRP A 307 -9.38 0.85 -24.08
N TRP A 308 -9.58 2.16 -23.94
CA TRP A 308 -10.70 2.90 -24.50
C TRP A 308 -10.21 4.13 -25.25
#